data_AF-A0A485PDD0-F1
#
_entry.id   AF-A0A485PDD0-F1
#
_cell.length_a   1.000
_cell.length_b   1.000
_cell.length_c   1.000
_cell.angle_alpha   90.00
_cell.angle_beta   90.00
_cell.angle_gamma   90.00
#
_symmetry.space_group_name_H-M   'P 1'
#
loop_
_entity.id
_entity.type
_entity.pdbx_description
1 polymer ?
#
loop_
_entity_poly.entity_id
_entity_poly.type
_entity_poly.pdbx_seq_one_letter_code
_entity_poly.pdbx_strand_id
1 'polypeptide(L)'
;MSNNGTDLTTGFISSSVAVLLFGSNFVPLKKYDTGDGMFLQWVLCAAIWMIALAVNLILHCPKFWPFAMVGGCIWATGNIAVVPIIKTIGLGLGILIWGSFNALTGWASSRFGWFGMDAEEVSKPVLNYIGAGLSVVSAFIFLFIKSEIPSSTSSVDTTPLMTEHVINKIQDPCRDYSWVDKLSTLQQRIVGCSLAVISGILYGSTFVPIIYIKDHSKRNDSIYTGASQYDLDYVFAHFSGIFLTSTVYFFAYCIAMKNNPKLYPEAVLPGSRIYSCNVGCLQV
;
A
#
# COMPACT_ATOMS: atom_id res chain seq x y z
N MET A 1 -21.39 -28.91 17.17
CA MET A 1 -21.38 -27.83 18.18
C MET A 1 -20.00 -27.70 18.86
N SER A 2 -18.89 -27.65 18.10
CA SER A 2 -17.53 -27.54 18.68
C SER A 2 -16.51 -26.84 17.76
N ASN A 3 -16.89 -25.80 16.99
CA ASN A 3 -15.99 -25.16 16.02
C ASN A 3 -15.71 -23.67 16.28
N ASN A 4 -16.50 -22.97 17.11
CA ASN A 4 -16.31 -21.51 17.28
C ASN A 4 -14.95 -21.14 17.89
N GLY A 5 -14.40 -21.96 18.79
CA GLY A 5 -13.11 -21.67 19.43
C GLY A 5 -11.91 -21.85 18.49
N THR A 6 -11.95 -22.88 17.65
CA THR A 6 -10.91 -23.14 16.64
C THR A 6 -10.95 -22.10 15.52
N ASP A 7 -12.14 -21.70 15.09
CA ASP A 7 -12.32 -20.71 14.02
C ASP A 7 -11.80 -19.33 14.45
N LEU A 8 -12.10 -18.93 15.70
CA LEU A 8 -11.63 -17.67 16.27
C LEU A 8 -10.10 -17.66 16.45
N THR A 9 -9.53 -18.79 16.89
CA THR A 9 -8.08 -18.95 17.04
C THR A 9 -7.36 -18.85 15.70
N THR A 10 -7.86 -19.53 14.67
CA THR A 10 -7.33 -19.42 13.30
C THR A 10 -7.43 -18.00 12.77
N GLY A 11 -8.54 -17.30 13.04
CA GLY A 11 -8.72 -15.89 12.70
C GLY A 11 -7.67 -14.98 13.35
N PHE A 12 -7.40 -15.13 14.65
CA PHE A 12 -6.37 -14.36 15.33
C PHE A 12 -4.95 -14.68 14.84
N ILE A 13 -4.62 -15.96 14.65
CA ILE A 13 -3.30 -16.37 14.13
C ILE A 13 -3.08 -15.79 12.73
N SER A 14 -4.07 -15.92 11.83
CA SER A 14 -3.99 -15.36 10.48
C SER A 14 -3.81 -13.84 10.50
N SER A 15 -4.50 -13.15 11.40
CA SER A 15 -4.37 -11.70 11.58
C SER A 15 -2.99 -11.30 12.08
N SER A 16 -2.42 -12.02 13.05
CA SER A 16 -1.05 -11.78 13.54
C SER A 16 -0.01 -11.98 12.44
N VAL A 17 -0.14 -13.04 11.64
CA VAL A 17 0.75 -13.29 10.49
C VAL A 17 0.61 -12.17 9.46
N ALA A 18 -0.61 -11.73 9.15
CA ALA A 18 -0.86 -10.65 8.21
C ALA A 18 -0.23 -9.32 8.68
N VAL A 19 -0.32 -8.99 9.98
CA VAL A 19 0.31 -7.79 10.56
C VAL A 19 1.83 -7.81 10.38
N LEU A 20 2.48 -8.95 10.62
CA LEU A 20 3.94 -9.07 10.47
C LEU A 20 4.37 -8.96 8.99
N LEU A 21 3.66 -9.64 8.09
CA LEU A 21 3.99 -9.61 6.66
C LEU A 21 3.71 -8.24 6.03
N PHE A 22 2.56 -7.63 6.34
CA PHE A 22 2.22 -6.31 5.81
C PHE A 22 3.08 -5.20 6.42
N GLY A 23 3.40 -5.30 7.72
CA GLY A 23 4.29 -4.35 8.40
C GLY A 23 5.74 -4.39 7.91
N SER A 24 6.21 -5.55 7.44
CA SER A 24 7.56 -5.71 6.90
C SER A 24 7.69 -5.43 5.40
N ASN A 25 6.58 -5.35 4.66
CA ASN A 25 6.56 -5.19 3.19
C ASN A 25 7.40 -4.00 2.70
N PHE A 26 7.35 -2.88 3.43
CA PHE A 26 8.04 -1.64 3.03
C PHE A 26 9.44 -1.48 3.64
N VAL A 27 9.92 -2.44 4.45
CA VAL A 27 11.27 -2.41 5.04
C VAL A 27 12.38 -2.43 3.98
N PRO A 28 12.30 -3.24 2.91
CA PRO A 28 13.30 -3.24 1.84
C PRO A 28 13.44 -1.89 1.13
N LEU A 29 12.37 -1.08 1.08
CA LEU A 29 12.40 0.26 0.47
C LEU A 29 13.33 1.22 1.23
N LYS A 30 13.67 0.92 2.48
CA LYS A 30 14.65 1.71 3.25
C LYS A 30 16.10 1.40 2.84
N LYS A 31 16.36 0.20 2.31
CA LYS A 31 17.72 -0.26 1.96
C LYS A 31 18.11 0.02 0.53
N TYR A 32 17.16 0.06 -0.39
CA TYR A 32 17.41 0.23 -1.83
C TYR A 32 16.77 1.50 -2.37
N ASP A 33 17.51 2.21 -3.24
CA ASP A 33 16.98 3.39 -3.92
C ASP A 33 15.88 2.97 -4.88
N THR A 34 14.66 3.41 -4.60
CA THR A 34 13.45 2.98 -5.32
C THR A 34 13.10 3.91 -6.48
N GLY A 35 13.88 4.97 -6.70
CA GLY A 35 13.61 5.95 -7.74
C GLY A 35 12.22 6.57 -7.61
N ASP A 36 11.46 6.58 -8.71
CA ASP A 36 10.09 7.10 -8.74
C ASP A 36 9.03 6.09 -8.25
N GLY A 37 9.42 4.84 -7.95
CA GLY A 37 8.53 3.83 -7.37
C GLY A 37 7.53 3.17 -8.31
N MET A 38 7.23 3.78 -9.47
CA MET A 38 6.20 3.30 -10.41
C MET A 38 6.49 1.90 -10.97
N PHE A 39 7.75 1.60 -11.28
CA PHE A 39 8.13 0.27 -11.75
C PHE A 39 8.06 -0.78 -10.63
N LEU A 40 8.54 -0.43 -9.42
CA LEU A 40 8.45 -1.32 -8.26
C LEU A 40 6.99 -1.63 -7.91
N GLN A 41 6.13 -0.62 -7.98
CA GLN A 41 4.69 -0.77 -7.77
C GLN A 41 4.07 -1.73 -8.79
N TRP A 42 4.42 -1.60 -10.07
CA TRP A 42 3.90 -2.49 -11.12
C TRP A 42 4.35 -3.94 -10.94
N VAL A 43 5.63 -4.17 -10.62
CA VAL A 43 6.16 -5.52 -10.37
C VAL A 43 5.52 -6.13 -9.12
N LEU A 44 5.34 -5.36 -8.05
CA LEU A 44 4.63 -5.79 -6.85
C LEU A 44 3.19 -6.24 -7.20
N CYS A 45 2.47 -5.44 -7.99
CA CYS A 45 1.11 -5.77 -8.44
C CYS A 45 1.08 -7.04 -9.30
N ALA A 46 2.06 -7.22 -10.18
CA ALA A 46 2.19 -8.42 -11.01
C ALA A 46 2.42 -9.67 -10.15
N ALA A 47 3.29 -9.59 -9.13
CA ALA A 47 3.56 -10.70 -8.22
C ALA A 47 2.31 -11.09 -7.40
N ILE A 48 1.59 -10.09 -6.87
CA ILE A 48 0.33 -10.31 -6.15
C ILE A 48 -0.71 -10.98 -7.06
N TRP A 49 -0.82 -10.51 -8.31
CA TRP A 49 -1.76 -11.09 -9.28
C TRP A 49 -1.43 -12.54 -9.64
N MET A 50 -0.14 -12.90 -9.76
CA MET A 50 0.27 -14.30 -10.00
C MET A 50 -0.16 -15.23 -8.86
N ILE A 51 -0.04 -14.80 -7.61
CA ILE A 51 -0.51 -15.56 -6.45
C ILE A 51 -2.05 -15.67 -6.48
N ALA A 52 -2.73 -14.57 -6.78
CA ALA A 52 -4.18 -14.55 -6.91
C ALA A 52 -4.69 -15.51 -7.99
N LEU A 53 -4.00 -15.59 -9.12
CA LEU A 53 -4.30 -16.52 -10.21
C LEU A 53 -4.15 -17.97 -9.75
N ALA A 54 -3.07 -18.29 -9.04
CA ALA A 54 -2.87 -19.64 -8.49
C ALA A 54 -3.99 -20.04 -7.52
N VAL A 55 -4.38 -19.13 -6.61
CA VAL A 55 -5.52 -19.35 -5.70
C VAL A 55 -6.82 -19.54 -6.46
N ASN A 56 -7.08 -18.73 -7.49
CA ASN A 56 -8.28 -18.86 -8.33
C ASN A 56 -8.38 -20.21 -9.04
N LEU A 57 -7.25 -20.76 -9.50
CA LEU A 57 -7.17 -22.08 -10.11
C LEU A 57 -7.43 -23.20 -9.09
N ILE A 58 -6.90 -23.06 -7.87
CA ILE A 58 -7.15 -24.02 -6.76
C ILE A 58 -8.63 -24.01 -6.36
N LEU A 59 -9.29 -22.85 -6.38
CA LEU A 59 -10.70 -22.68 -6.05
C LEU A 59 -11.66 -23.04 -7.22
N HIS A 60 -11.18 -23.69 -8.27
CA HIS A 60 -11.97 -24.10 -9.43
C HIS A 60 -12.68 -22.95 -10.16
N CYS A 61 -12.02 -21.79 -10.25
CA CYS A 61 -12.50 -20.61 -10.99
C CYS A 61 -13.90 -20.13 -10.56
N PRO A 62 -14.01 -19.51 -9.36
CA PRO A 62 -15.24 -18.89 -8.90
C PRO A 62 -15.77 -17.82 -9.87
N LYS A 63 -17.06 -17.50 -9.75
CA LYS A 63 -17.75 -16.55 -10.64
C LYS A 63 -17.10 -15.16 -10.55
N PHE A 64 -16.63 -14.67 -11.69
CA PHE A 64 -15.96 -13.37 -11.79
C PHE A 64 -16.98 -12.22 -11.77
N TRP A 65 -16.87 -11.33 -10.80
CA TRP A 65 -17.69 -10.12 -10.69
C TRP A 65 -16.85 -8.88 -11.02
N PRO A 66 -17.04 -8.24 -12.19
CA PRO A 66 -16.22 -7.09 -12.61
C PRO A 66 -16.29 -5.90 -11.64
N PHE A 67 -17.40 -5.72 -10.93
CA PHE A 67 -17.54 -4.63 -9.96
C PHE A 67 -16.52 -4.73 -8.80
N ALA A 68 -16.07 -5.95 -8.45
CA ALA A 68 -15.00 -6.14 -7.47
C ALA A 68 -13.63 -5.60 -7.95
N MET A 69 -13.43 -5.49 -9.27
CA MET A 69 -12.22 -4.89 -9.83
C MET A 69 -12.09 -3.41 -9.46
N VAL A 70 -13.22 -2.69 -9.29
CA VAL A 70 -13.22 -1.27 -8.91
C VAL A 70 -12.51 -1.06 -7.58
N GLY A 71 -12.69 -1.98 -6.62
CA GLY A 71 -11.96 -1.96 -5.36
C GLY A 71 -10.46 -2.05 -5.57
N GLY A 72 -10.03 -2.89 -6.50
CA GLY A 72 -8.63 -3.02 -6.88
C GLY A 72 -8.06 -1.77 -7.56
N CYS A 73 -8.87 -1.09 -8.39
CA CYS A 73 -8.48 0.18 -9.00
C CYS A 73 -8.27 1.27 -7.94
N ILE A 74 -9.16 1.35 -6.95
CA ILE A 74 -9.05 2.29 -5.82
C ILE A 74 -7.75 2.04 -5.04
N TRP A 75 -7.45 0.77 -4.74
CA TRP A 75 -6.20 0.40 -4.07
C TRP A 75 -4.95 0.78 -4.86
N ALA A 76 -4.92 0.45 -6.15
CA ALA A 76 -3.79 0.77 -7.02
C ALA A 76 -3.54 2.28 -7.12
N THR A 77 -4.62 3.08 -7.12
CA THR A 77 -4.55 4.55 -7.09
C THR A 77 -3.90 5.05 -5.79
N GLY A 78 -4.31 4.53 -4.64
CA GLY A 78 -3.72 4.85 -3.34
C GLY A 78 -2.24 4.46 -3.25
N ASN A 79 -1.86 3.36 -3.90
CA ASN A 79 -0.52 2.79 -3.80
C ASN A 79 0.54 3.51 -4.64
N ILE A 80 0.15 4.25 -5.68
CA ILE A 80 1.07 5.16 -6.39
C ILE A 80 1.68 6.21 -5.45
N ALA A 81 0.90 6.68 -4.47
CA ALA A 81 1.35 7.72 -3.56
C ALA A 81 2.37 7.23 -2.53
N VAL A 82 2.57 5.91 -2.36
CA VAL A 82 3.40 5.35 -1.28
C VAL A 82 4.85 5.79 -1.35
N VAL A 83 5.49 5.71 -2.52
CA VAL A 83 6.90 6.14 -2.66
C VAL A 83 7.07 7.64 -2.42
N PRO A 84 6.24 8.53 -3.00
CA PRO A 84 6.22 9.94 -2.63
C PRO A 84 5.99 10.21 -1.14
N ILE A 85 5.08 9.48 -0.48
CA ILE A 85 4.81 9.62 0.96
C ILE A 85 6.06 9.25 1.77
N ILE A 86 6.69 8.11 1.48
CA ILE A 86 7.87 7.64 2.19
C ILE A 86 9.03 8.63 2.01
N LYS A 87 9.21 9.20 0.81
CA LYS A 87 10.23 10.21 0.53
C LYS A 87 9.96 11.57 1.19
N THR A 88 8.71 11.96 1.36
CA THR A 88 8.32 13.27 1.91
C THR A 88 8.24 13.30 3.43
N ILE A 89 7.55 12.33 4.05
CA ILE A 89 7.28 12.37 5.50
C ILE A 89 7.98 11.25 6.29
N GLY A 90 8.61 10.31 5.59
CA GLY A 90 9.29 9.15 6.18
C GLY A 90 8.37 7.94 6.31
N LEU A 91 8.99 6.75 6.31
CA LEU A 91 8.29 5.46 6.33
C LEU A 91 7.37 5.29 7.54
N GLY A 92 7.87 5.53 8.74
CA GLY A 92 7.10 5.31 9.97
C GLY A 92 5.90 6.24 10.08
N LEU A 93 6.12 7.54 9.89
CA LEU A 93 5.06 8.54 9.96
C LEU A 93 4.00 8.34 8.87
N GLY A 94 4.42 7.99 7.65
CA GLY A 94 3.53 7.60 6.58
C GLY A 94 2.60 6.46 7.00
N ILE A 95 3.18 5.33 7.44
CA ILE A 95 2.42 4.12 7.83
C ILE A 95 1.35 4.44 8.86
N LEU A 96 1.70 5.25 9.85
CA LEU A 96 0.78 5.63 10.92
C LEU A 96 -0.38 6.49 10.40
N ILE A 97 -0.10 7.52 9.59
CA ILE A 97 -1.14 8.41 9.06
C ILE A 97 -2.08 7.64 8.13
N TRP A 98 -1.56 6.98 7.07
CA TRP A 98 -2.45 6.28 6.14
C TRP A 98 -3.17 5.11 6.84
N GLY A 99 -2.51 4.45 7.80
CA GLY A 99 -3.10 3.34 8.55
C GLY A 99 -4.27 3.80 9.42
N SER A 100 -4.14 4.95 10.09
CA SER A 100 -5.22 5.56 10.86
C SER A 100 -6.41 5.93 9.97
N PHE A 101 -6.18 6.59 8.83
CA PHE A 101 -7.26 6.98 7.91
C PHE A 101 -7.90 5.77 7.21
N ASN A 102 -7.12 4.72 6.91
CA ASN A 102 -7.62 3.44 6.41
C ASN A 102 -8.59 2.80 7.42
N ALA A 103 -8.18 2.69 8.69
CA ALA A 103 -9.02 2.14 9.74
C ALA A 103 -10.29 2.97 9.98
N LEU A 104 -10.17 4.30 10.03
CA LEU A 104 -11.32 5.20 10.22
C LEU A 104 -12.31 5.13 9.05
N THR A 105 -11.81 5.07 7.82
CA THR A 105 -12.66 4.99 6.62
C THR A 105 -13.33 3.63 6.52
N GLY A 106 -12.61 2.54 6.82
CA GLY A 106 -13.20 1.20 6.91
C GLY A 106 -14.29 1.12 7.98
N TRP A 107 -14.03 1.66 9.17
CA TRP A 107 -15.03 1.74 10.24
C TRP A 107 -16.25 2.59 9.85
N ALA A 108 -16.03 3.78 9.31
CA ALA A 108 -17.12 4.70 8.95
C ALA A 108 -17.99 4.12 7.81
N SER A 109 -17.36 3.55 6.79
CA SER A 109 -18.07 2.96 5.66
C SER A 109 -18.96 1.79 6.08
N SER A 110 -18.45 0.86 6.89
CA SER A 110 -19.24 -0.27 7.42
C SER A 110 -20.30 0.17 8.44
N ARG A 111 -19.99 1.15 9.30
CA ARG A 111 -20.90 1.56 10.38
C ARG A 111 -22.08 2.38 9.89
N PHE A 112 -21.85 3.30 8.95
CA PHE A 112 -22.88 4.22 8.44
C PHE A 112 -23.51 3.73 7.13
N GLY A 113 -23.07 2.59 6.59
CA GLY A 113 -23.59 2.08 5.33
C GLY A 113 -23.28 3.00 4.15
N TRP A 114 -22.16 3.73 4.18
CA TRP A 114 -21.77 4.57 3.05
C TRP A 114 -21.68 3.73 1.77
N PHE A 115 -21.99 4.34 0.63
CA PHE A 115 -22.03 3.67 -0.67
C PHE A 115 -23.15 2.61 -0.82
N GLY A 116 -24.20 2.70 0.00
CA GLY A 116 -25.40 1.86 -0.10
C GLY A 116 -25.21 0.45 0.45
N MET A 117 -24.25 0.26 1.35
CA MET A 117 -24.08 -0.99 2.10
C MET A 117 -25.04 -1.01 3.30
N ASP A 118 -25.47 -2.20 3.72
CA ASP A 118 -26.21 -2.35 4.98
C ASP A 118 -25.32 -1.97 6.17
N ALA A 119 -25.86 -1.13 7.05
CA ALA A 119 -25.14 -0.62 8.20
C ALA A 119 -24.91 -1.75 9.22
N GLU A 120 -23.66 -2.00 9.57
CA GLU A 120 -23.31 -3.06 10.52
C GLU A 120 -23.80 -2.71 11.94
N GLU A 121 -24.60 -3.60 12.53
CA GLU A 121 -25.06 -3.48 13.91
C GLU A 121 -24.07 -4.11 14.88
N VAL A 122 -23.41 -3.27 15.68
CA VAL A 122 -22.41 -3.72 16.64
C VAL A 122 -23.06 -4.09 17.98
N SER A 123 -22.76 -5.26 18.52
CA SER A 123 -23.35 -5.75 19.78
C SER A 123 -23.08 -4.85 21.00
N LYS A 124 -21.98 -4.07 20.98
CA LYS A 124 -21.61 -3.09 22.02
C LYS A 124 -21.27 -1.73 21.38
N PRO A 125 -22.27 -0.88 21.09
CA PRO A 125 -22.05 0.36 20.34
C PRO A 125 -21.16 1.35 21.08
N VAL A 126 -21.30 1.48 22.41
CA VAL A 126 -20.51 2.43 23.22
C VAL A 126 -19.02 2.14 23.12
N LEU A 127 -18.61 0.87 23.26
CA LEU A 127 -17.20 0.48 23.19
C LEU A 127 -16.62 0.73 21.78
N ASN A 128 -17.42 0.49 20.74
CA ASN A 128 -17.03 0.77 19.36
C ASN A 128 -16.79 2.27 19.12
N TYR A 129 -17.67 3.15 19.61
CA TYR A 129 -17.50 4.60 19.47
C TYR A 129 -16.30 5.13 20.28
N ILE A 130 -16.02 4.56 21.45
CA ILE A 130 -14.81 4.91 22.23
C ILE A 130 -13.55 4.53 21.43
N GLY A 131 -13.51 3.34 20.85
CA GLY A 131 -12.38 2.90 20.01
C GLY A 131 -12.18 3.78 18.78
N ALA A 132 -13.27 4.12 18.09
CA ALA A 132 -13.23 5.05 16.96
C ALA A 132 -12.73 6.44 17.39
N GLY A 133 -13.22 6.97 18.51
CA GLY A 133 -12.77 8.24 19.07
C GLY A 133 -11.27 8.24 19.38
N LEU A 134 -10.76 7.17 20.01
CA LEU A 134 -9.33 7.00 20.29
C LEU A 134 -8.50 6.95 19.00
N SER A 135 -9.02 6.31 17.94
CA SER A 135 -8.38 6.27 16.62
C SER A 135 -8.35 7.63 15.91
N VAL A 136 -9.37 8.47 16.11
CA VAL A 136 -9.37 9.85 15.60
C VAL A 136 -8.31 10.69 16.33
N VAL A 137 -8.23 10.56 17.66
CA VAL A 137 -7.25 11.27 18.47
C VAL A 137 -5.82 10.86 18.07
N SER A 138 -5.56 9.57 17.87
CA SER A 138 -4.24 9.11 17.42
C SER A 138 -3.87 9.63 16.03
N ALA A 139 -4.81 9.61 15.08
CA ALA A 139 -4.62 10.18 13.74
C ALA A 139 -4.25 11.67 13.81
N PHE A 140 -4.95 12.43 14.65
CA PHE A 140 -4.68 13.85 14.85
C PHE A 140 -3.27 14.07 15.41
N ILE A 141 -2.89 13.33 16.46
CA ILE A 141 -1.54 13.42 17.06
C ILE A 141 -0.46 13.13 16.01
N PHE A 142 -0.63 12.09 15.17
CA PHE A 142 0.34 11.73 14.14
C PHE A 142 0.56 12.84 13.10
N LEU A 143 -0.45 13.64 12.77
CA LEU A 143 -0.28 14.78 11.85
C LEU A 143 0.66 15.87 12.42
N PHE A 144 0.72 16.01 13.75
CA PHE A 144 1.59 16.98 14.42
C PHE A 144 3.01 16.48 14.68
N ILE A 145 3.24 15.16 14.67
CA ILE A 145 4.58 14.60 14.84
C ILE A 145 5.53 15.15 13.77
N LYS A 146 6.72 15.56 14.20
CA LYS A 146 7.76 16.08 13.31
C LYS A 146 8.21 14.97 12.37
N SER A 147 8.20 15.25 11.07
CA SER A 147 8.74 14.31 10.09
C SER A 147 10.26 14.21 10.21
N GLU A 148 10.77 12.99 10.24
CA GLU A 148 12.20 12.69 10.14
C GLU A 148 12.61 12.64 8.66
N ILE A 149 12.71 13.80 8.02
CA ILE A 149 13.42 13.89 6.73
C ILE A 149 14.89 14.12 7.06
N PRO A 150 15.84 13.31 6.58
CA PRO A 150 17.26 13.63 6.68
C PRO A 150 17.51 14.91 5.88
N SER A 151 17.50 16.05 6.56
CA SER A 151 17.90 17.32 5.98
C SER A 151 19.41 17.25 5.71
N SER A 152 19.77 17.12 4.44
CA SER A 152 21.11 17.46 3.95
C SER A 152 21.30 18.97 4.04
N THR A 153 21.47 19.48 5.26
CA THR A 153 22.03 20.81 5.52
C THR A 153 22.94 20.69 6.72
N SER A 154 24.24 20.71 6.43
CA SER A 154 25.39 20.99 7.29
C SER A 154 25.12 21.28 8.77
N SER A 155 25.58 20.38 9.64
CA SER A 155 26.09 20.74 10.97
C SER A 155 27.34 19.91 11.25
N VAL A 156 28.48 20.59 11.19
CA VAL A 156 29.76 20.15 11.75
C VAL A 156 29.62 20.00 13.27
N ASP A 157 30.38 19.05 13.84
CA ASP A 157 30.57 18.71 15.26
C ASP A 157 29.41 17.92 15.93
N THR A 158 29.60 16.76 16.58
CA THR A 158 30.80 16.06 17.08
C THR A 158 30.46 14.56 17.24
N THR A 159 31.33 13.67 16.74
CA THR A 159 31.40 12.21 17.03
C THR A 159 31.56 11.92 18.53
N PRO A 160 31.32 10.69 19.07
CA PRO A 160 31.60 9.37 18.46
C PRO A 160 30.43 8.36 18.62
N LEU A 161 30.34 7.16 18.05
CA LEU A 161 31.32 6.10 17.83
C LEU A 161 30.58 5.00 17.04
N MET A 162 30.92 4.75 15.78
CA MET A 162 30.73 3.50 15.02
C MET A 162 31.46 3.71 13.70
N THR A 163 32.66 3.13 13.61
CA THR A 163 33.51 3.09 12.43
C THR A 163 32.77 2.35 11.31
N GLU A 164 32.17 3.09 10.38
CA GLU A 164 31.87 2.56 9.05
C GLU A 164 32.73 3.35 8.06
N HIS A 165 33.46 2.59 7.25
CA HIS A 165 34.44 3.10 6.30
C HIS A 165 33.93 4.30 5.51
N VAL A 166 34.65 5.41 5.64
CA VAL A 166 34.66 6.52 4.69
C VAL A 166 35.17 5.98 3.34
N ILE A 167 34.28 5.36 2.57
CA ILE A 167 34.42 5.36 1.12
C ILE A 167 33.92 6.73 0.70
N ASN A 168 34.86 7.60 0.35
CA ASN A 168 34.62 8.76 -0.49
C ASN A 168 33.65 8.35 -1.61
N LYS A 169 32.36 8.66 -1.46
CA LYS A 169 31.47 8.76 -2.61
C LYS A 169 31.96 9.97 -3.38
N ILE A 170 32.86 9.70 -4.32
CA ILE A 170 32.99 10.48 -5.53
C ILE A 170 31.56 10.76 -5.98
N GLN A 171 31.27 12.05 -6.08
CA GLN A 171 29.99 12.57 -6.47
C GLN A 171 29.67 12.07 -7.87
N ASP A 172 28.92 10.96 -7.96
CA ASP A 172 28.35 10.49 -9.21
C ASP A 172 27.43 11.59 -9.74
N PRO A 173 27.69 12.15 -10.93
CA PRO A 173 26.89 13.23 -11.51
C PRO A 173 25.51 12.77 -12.01
N CYS A 174 25.10 11.52 -11.71
CA CYS A 174 23.91 10.86 -12.25
C CYS A 174 22.86 10.51 -11.17
N ARG A 175 22.68 11.37 -10.15
CA ARG A 175 21.50 11.30 -9.27
C ARG A 175 20.42 12.23 -9.82
N ASP A 176 19.60 11.73 -10.73
CA ASP A 176 18.44 12.48 -11.23
C ASP A 176 17.39 12.63 -10.12
N TYR A 177 17.45 13.79 -9.45
CA TYR A 177 16.54 14.29 -8.41
C TYR A 177 15.07 13.90 -8.66
N SER A 178 14.43 13.30 -7.65
CA SER A 178 12.98 13.09 -7.66
C SER A 178 12.28 14.45 -7.64
N TRP A 179 11.10 14.56 -8.25
CA TRP A 179 10.31 15.80 -8.21
C TRP A 179 10.02 16.26 -6.76
N VAL A 180 9.93 15.29 -5.84
CA VAL A 180 9.76 15.50 -4.40
C VAL A 180 10.93 16.26 -3.78
N ASP A 181 12.14 16.11 -4.32
CA ASP A 181 13.37 16.72 -3.79
C ASP A 181 13.47 18.21 -4.12
N LYS A 182 12.62 18.71 -5.05
CA LYS A 182 12.53 20.14 -5.42
C LYS A 182 11.64 20.96 -4.49
N LEU A 183 10.91 20.32 -3.58
CA LEU A 183 9.96 20.97 -2.69
C LEU A 183 10.65 21.47 -1.42
N SER A 184 10.19 22.61 -0.88
CA SER A 184 10.60 23.08 0.45
C SER A 184 10.17 22.09 1.55
N THR A 185 10.87 22.04 2.69
CA THR A 185 10.55 21.14 3.81
C THR A 185 9.10 21.25 4.28
N LEU A 186 8.51 22.45 4.25
CA LEU A 186 7.10 22.64 4.60
C LEU A 186 6.16 22.08 3.52
N GLN A 187 6.51 22.25 2.24
CA GLN A 187 5.74 21.72 1.13
C GLN A 187 5.81 20.19 1.08
N GLN A 188 6.98 19.60 1.33
CA GLN A 188 7.15 18.14 1.46
C GLN A 188 6.24 17.59 2.55
N ARG A 189 6.21 18.24 3.72
CA ARG A 189 5.34 17.82 4.82
C ARG A 189 3.86 17.91 4.46
N ILE A 190 3.41 19.03 3.88
CA ILE A 190 2.00 19.20 3.49
C ILE A 190 1.62 18.17 2.43
N VAL A 191 2.41 18.03 1.36
CA VAL A 191 2.17 17.09 0.28
C VAL A 191 2.17 15.65 0.79
N GLY A 192 3.16 15.27 1.60
CA GLY A 192 3.25 13.92 2.16
C GLY A 192 2.10 13.57 3.10
N CYS A 193 1.72 14.49 3.99
CA CYS A 193 0.55 14.30 4.86
C CYS A 193 -0.75 14.21 4.04
N SER A 194 -0.97 15.11 3.08
CA SER A 194 -2.15 15.07 2.21
C SER A 194 -2.24 13.77 1.41
N LEU A 195 -1.13 13.33 0.81
CA LEU A 195 -1.06 12.07 0.08
C LEU A 195 -1.32 10.87 1.00
N ALA A 196 -0.79 10.86 2.22
CA ALA A 196 -1.02 9.78 3.18
C ALA A 196 -2.49 9.70 3.63
N VAL A 197 -3.14 10.85 3.85
CA VAL A 197 -4.57 10.93 4.17
C VAL A 197 -5.41 10.39 3.01
N ILE A 198 -5.17 10.88 1.79
CA ILE A 198 -5.90 10.45 0.59
C ILE A 198 -5.70 8.96 0.34
N SER A 199 -4.45 8.48 0.39
CA SER A 199 -4.12 7.06 0.22
C SER A 199 -4.79 6.20 1.29
N GLY A 200 -4.80 6.63 2.56
CA GLY A 200 -5.51 5.96 3.64
C GLY A 200 -7.02 5.84 3.39
N ILE A 201 -7.68 6.90 2.94
CA ILE A 201 -9.11 6.87 2.60
C ILE A 201 -9.39 5.90 1.44
N LEU A 202 -8.55 5.90 0.40
CA LEU A 202 -8.66 4.97 -0.73
C LEU A 202 -8.47 3.52 -0.27
N TYR A 203 -7.47 3.24 0.57
CA TYR A 203 -7.29 1.91 1.16
C TYR A 203 -8.49 1.46 1.98
N GLY A 204 -9.07 2.35 2.79
CA GLY A 204 -10.26 2.02 3.57
C GLY A 204 -11.50 1.76 2.72
N SER A 205 -11.53 2.30 1.50
CA SER A 205 -12.63 2.14 0.55
C SER A 205 -12.43 0.96 -0.41
N THR A 206 -11.29 0.27 -0.35
CA THR A 206 -10.88 -0.78 -1.29
C THR A 206 -11.81 -1.99 -1.29
N PHE A 207 -12.37 -2.36 -0.13
CA PHE A 207 -13.28 -3.50 0.01
C PHE A 207 -14.77 -3.13 -0.11
N VAL A 208 -15.11 -1.84 -0.18
CA VAL A 208 -16.52 -1.36 -0.28
C VAL A 208 -17.26 -2.02 -1.46
N PRO A 209 -16.71 -2.11 -2.68
CA PRO A 209 -17.41 -2.74 -3.80
C PRO A 209 -17.71 -4.23 -3.57
N ILE A 210 -16.83 -4.96 -2.88
CA ILE A 210 -17.03 -6.38 -2.57
C ILE A 210 -18.13 -6.54 -1.53
N ILE A 211 -18.09 -5.73 -0.47
CA ILE A 211 -19.12 -5.73 0.58
C ILE A 211 -20.49 -5.40 -0.04
N TYR A 212 -20.54 -4.40 -0.92
CA TYR A 212 -21.76 -4.04 -1.64
C TYR A 212 -22.37 -5.22 -2.44
N ILE A 213 -21.55 -5.98 -3.18
CA ILE A 213 -22.01 -7.18 -3.91
C ILE A 213 -22.55 -8.23 -2.94
N LYS A 214 -21.80 -8.53 -1.88
CA LYS A 214 -22.18 -9.55 -0.89
C LYS A 214 -23.50 -9.22 -0.22
N ASP A 215 -23.70 -7.94 0.09
CA ASP A 215 -24.88 -7.46 0.77
C ASP A 215 -26.12 -7.46 -0.14
N HIS A 216 -25.97 -6.95 -1.37
CA HIS A 216 -27.04 -7.00 -2.37
C HIS A 216 -27.36 -8.43 -2.81
N SER A 217 -26.40 -9.36 -2.76
CA SER A 217 -26.64 -10.78 -3.05
C SER A 217 -27.60 -11.45 -2.08
N LYS A 218 -27.80 -10.91 -0.87
CA LYS A 218 -28.79 -11.43 0.09
C LYS A 218 -30.22 -11.06 -0.30
N ARG A 219 -30.39 -10.04 -1.15
CA ARG A 219 -31.70 -9.59 -1.67
C ARG A 219 -31.99 -10.33 -2.98
N ASN A 220 -33.15 -10.97 -3.05
CA ASN A 220 -33.57 -11.78 -4.21
C ASN A 220 -33.90 -10.94 -5.46
N ASP A 221 -34.03 -9.62 -5.32
CA ASP A 221 -34.40 -8.68 -6.40
C ASP A 221 -33.19 -7.94 -7.01
N SER A 222 -31.95 -8.32 -6.68
CA SER A 222 -30.75 -7.61 -7.13
C SER A 222 -30.02 -8.33 -8.27
N ILE A 223 -29.24 -7.57 -9.06
CA ILE A 223 -28.41 -8.11 -10.16
C ILE A 223 -27.31 -9.08 -9.63
N TYR A 224 -27.08 -9.06 -8.30
CA TYR A 224 -26.07 -9.87 -7.62
C TYR A 224 -26.64 -11.10 -6.91
N THR A 225 -27.92 -11.45 -7.12
CA THR A 225 -28.52 -12.65 -6.52
C THR A 225 -27.72 -13.91 -6.88
N GLY A 226 -27.36 -14.68 -5.84
CA GLY A 226 -26.53 -15.88 -5.96
C GLY A 226 -25.02 -15.62 -6.03
N ALA A 227 -24.55 -14.42 -5.66
CA ALA A 227 -23.12 -14.19 -5.47
C ALA A 227 -22.63 -14.88 -4.18
N SER A 228 -21.39 -15.35 -4.21
CA SER A 228 -20.81 -16.07 -3.08
C SER A 228 -20.65 -15.17 -1.85
N GLN A 229 -20.77 -15.73 -0.65
CA GLN A 229 -20.48 -15.00 0.59
C GLN A 229 -19.04 -15.20 1.06
N TYR A 230 -18.28 -16.09 0.41
CA TYR A 230 -16.87 -16.32 0.69
C TYR A 230 -16.02 -15.21 0.07
N ASP A 231 -15.20 -14.54 0.89
CA ASP A 231 -14.37 -13.42 0.43
C ASP A 231 -13.33 -13.83 -0.61
N LEU A 232 -12.83 -15.07 -0.52
CA LEU A 232 -11.83 -15.62 -1.44
C LEU A 232 -12.30 -15.65 -2.91
N ASP A 233 -13.61 -15.74 -3.15
CA ASP A 233 -14.15 -15.80 -4.51
C ASP A 233 -14.02 -14.45 -5.26
N TYR A 234 -13.88 -13.35 -4.52
CA TYR A 234 -13.72 -12.00 -5.08
C TYR A 234 -12.26 -11.58 -5.20
N VAL A 235 -11.35 -12.30 -4.54
CA VAL A 235 -9.92 -11.96 -4.45
C VAL A 235 -9.28 -11.87 -5.84
N PHE A 236 -9.59 -12.80 -6.73
CA PHE A 236 -9.05 -12.78 -8.09
C PHE A 236 -9.53 -11.58 -8.90
N ALA A 237 -10.82 -11.24 -8.81
CA ALA A 237 -11.38 -10.07 -9.47
C ALA A 237 -10.77 -8.77 -8.92
N HIS A 238 -10.61 -8.68 -7.60
CA HIS A 238 -9.96 -7.56 -6.94
C HIS A 238 -8.53 -7.34 -7.43
N PHE A 239 -7.69 -8.39 -7.37
CA PHE A 239 -6.29 -8.30 -7.80
C PHE A 239 -6.13 -8.10 -9.31
N SER A 240 -7.08 -8.57 -10.12
CA SER A 240 -7.11 -8.27 -11.55
C SER A 240 -7.34 -6.77 -11.81
N GLY A 241 -8.21 -6.13 -11.01
CA GLY A 241 -8.37 -4.67 -11.04
C GLY A 241 -7.10 -3.90 -10.65
N ILE A 242 -6.39 -4.40 -9.62
CA ILE A 242 -5.10 -3.84 -9.20
C ILE A 242 -4.08 -3.89 -10.34
N PHE A 243 -3.89 -5.07 -10.95
CA PHE A 243 -2.90 -5.28 -12.00
C PHE A 243 -3.22 -4.48 -13.26
N LEU A 244 -4.49 -4.47 -13.70
CA LEU A 244 -4.93 -3.69 -14.85
C LEU A 244 -4.64 -2.20 -14.65
N THR A 245 -5.05 -1.65 -13.50
CA THR A 245 -4.88 -0.23 -13.18
C THR A 245 -3.41 0.14 -13.05
N SER A 246 -2.62 -0.69 -12.38
CA SER A 246 -1.17 -0.49 -12.26
C SER A 246 -0.47 -0.53 -13.62
N THR A 247 -0.91 -1.41 -14.52
CA THR A 247 -0.38 -1.49 -15.89
C THR A 247 -0.72 -0.23 -16.68
N VAL A 248 -1.95 0.28 -16.60
CA VAL A 248 -2.34 1.56 -17.22
C VAL A 248 -1.46 2.71 -16.70
N TYR A 249 -1.24 2.78 -15.39
CA TYR A 249 -0.39 3.81 -14.80
C TYR A 249 1.07 3.70 -15.22
N PHE A 250 1.60 2.49 -15.33
CA PHE A 250 2.95 2.25 -15.82
C PHE A 250 3.09 2.66 -17.29
N PHE A 251 2.13 2.31 -18.15
CA PHE A 251 2.12 2.75 -19.55
C PHE A 251 2.02 4.27 -19.68
N ALA A 252 1.14 4.91 -18.91
CA ALA A 252 1.03 6.37 -18.88
C ALA A 252 2.36 7.03 -18.45
N TYR A 253 3.04 6.44 -17.47
CA TYR A 253 4.37 6.89 -17.03
C TYR A 253 5.43 6.71 -18.12
N CYS A 254 5.47 5.58 -18.82
CA CYS A 254 6.38 5.35 -19.96
C CYS A 254 6.17 6.36 -21.09
N ILE A 255 4.91 6.69 -21.40
CA ILE A 255 4.56 7.72 -22.39
C ILE A 255 5.04 9.10 -21.93
N ALA A 256 4.75 9.47 -20.67
CA ALA A 256 5.17 10.75 -20.10
C ALA A 256 6.70 10.91 -20.05
N MET A 257 7.42 9.82 -19.78
CA MET A 257 8.89 9.78 -19.77
C MET A 257 9.51 9.59 -21.17
N LYS A 258 8.72 9.65 -22.25
CA LYS A 258 9.19 9.49 -23.64
C LYS A 258 10.12 8.27 -23.81
N ASN A 259 9.73 7.14 -23.23
CA ASN A 259 10.47 5.87 -23.27
C ASN A 259 11.83 5.85 -22.55
N ASN A 260 12.11 6.79 -21.63
CA ASN A 260 13.20 6.69 -20.64
C ASN A 260 12.66 6.48 -19.21
N PRO A 261 11.89 5.40 -18.93
CA PRO A 261 11.42 5.13 -17.58
C PRO A 261 12.61 4.87 -16.66
N LYS A 262 12.61 5.45 -15.46
CA LYS A 262 13.64 5.16 -14.45
C LYS A 262 13.39 3.77 -13.84
N LEU A 263 14.01 2.76 -14.44
CA LEU A 263 13.92 1.38 -13.98
C LEU A 263 15.04 1.11 -12.97
N TYR A 264 14.67 0.74 -11.74
CA TYR A 264 15.60 0.31 -10.70
C TYR A 264 15.45 -1.20 -10.45
N PRO A 265 16.00 -2.07 -11.32
CA PRO A 265 15.87 -3.52 -11.20
C PRO A 265 16.55 -4.08 -9.93
N GLU A 266 17.50 -3.35 -9.35
CA GLU A 266 18.17 -3.71 -8.09
C GLU A 266 17.21 -3.79 -6.89
N ALA A 267 16.10 -3.04 -6.91
CA ALA A 267 15.09 -3.07 -5.86
C ALA A 267 14.13 -4.27 -5.97
N VAL A 268 14.08 -4.93 -7.13
CA VAL A 268 13.16 -6.05 -7.42
C VAL A 268 13.77 -7.41 -7.07
N LEU A 269 15.10 -7.55 -7.16
CA LEU A 269 15.82 -8.78 -6.83
C LEU A 269 17.01 -8.45 -5.92
N PRO A 270 16.94 -8.76 -4.61
CA PRO A 270 18.08 -8.59 -3.69
C PRO A 270 19.30 -9.48 -4.03
N GLY A 271 19.26 -10.25 -5.12
CA GLY A 271 20.34 -11.14 -5.59
C GLY A 271 21.13 -10.67 -6.81
N SER A 272 20.84 -9.51 -7.42
CA SER A 272 21.51 -9.08 -8.65
C SER A 272 22.92 -8.50 -8.45
N ARG A 273 23.37 -8.32 -7.20
CA ARG A 273 24.76 -7.92 -6.89
C ARG A 273 25.81 -8.97 -7.31
N ILE A 274 25.40 -10.20 -7.62
CA ILE A 274 26.31 -11.24 -8.13
C ILE A 274 26.47 -11.16 -9.66
N TYR A 275 25.53 -10.57 -10.41
CA TYR A 275 25.59 -10.55 -11.88
C TYR A 275 26.01 -9.21 -12.50
N SER A 276 25.78 -8.06 -11.84
CA SER A 276 26.22 -6.77 -12.40
C SER A 276 27.72 -6.48 -12.21
N CYS A 277 28.43 -7.20 -11.34
CA CYS A 277 29.88 -7.01 -11.18
C CYS A 277 30.69 -7.62 -12.36
N ASN A 278 30.05 -8.30 -13.32
CA ASN A 278 30.76 -8.97 -14.42
C ASN A 278 30.36 -8.50 -15.83
N VAL A 279 29.48 -7.50 -15.96
CA VAL A 279 29.03 -6.99 -17.29
C VAL A 279 29.47 -5.54 -17.54
N GLY A 280 29.92 -4.81 -16.51
CA GLY A 280 30.40 -3.42 -16.63
C GLY A 280 31.88 -3.24 -16.97
N CYS A 281 32.65 -4.31 -17.18
CA CYS A 281 34.10 -4.24 -17.46
C CYS A 281 34.47 -4.76 -18.85
N LEU A 282 33.59 -4.56 -19.84
CA LEU A 282 33.82 -4.95 -21.24
C LEU A 282 33.23 -3.92 -22.21
N GLN A 283 33.60 -2.65 -22.02
CA GLN A 283 33.61 -1.65 -23.09
C GLN A 283 34.84 -0.74 -22.91
N VAL A 284 35.97 -1.17 -23.47
CA VAL A 284 37.01 -0.32 -24.05
C VAL A 284 37.19 -0.80 -25.48
#